data_AF-A0A1Y3MYE7-F1
#
_entry.id   AF-A0A1Y3MYE7-F1
#
_cell.length_a   1.000
_cell.length_b   1.000
_cell.length_c   1.000
_cell.angle_alpha   90.00
_cell.angle_beta   90.00
_cell.angle_gamma   90.00
#
_symmetry.space_group_name_H-M   'P 1'
#
loop_
_entity.id
_entity.type
_entity.pdbx_description
1 polymer ?
#
loop_
_entity_poly.entity_id
_entity_poly.type
_entity_poly.pdbx_seq_one_letter_code
_entity_poly.pdbx_strand_id
1 'polypeptide(L)'
;MCVAPQSEKTSIQELFKKLFVNYAMNFSNLPMEQVLTPETKASVMTMIENSGISLDQALIEKQSTIIDDTYSKSEEVYHQIISILLTTLNQNGIHWRLSTMTNSILEMYMREDKPVSLDSTKYFLEHTIDNLYASRKINISAISRVMNVLKVRSKLEGGRNISNKLKMNYSFPKEYTKEDRIKFFSMDNDKDAFSDHKDIIYLDNSYIGWLCWPNTFKVYKQKAEDDGQLPYYDPTSKEVLEYIEKEFSNVDYWKQLFSYLSMEITRTNTEPFSSTHIKFFKYIFLLFEDRFFYTCIQPIINDYCLNFQEKHQQRVAAEVIAGLIRGSRNWSTDKLDKLWEWLKPTLKSILQNVIQESVDNWISCIQYAC
;
A
#
# COMPACT_ATOMS: atom_id res chain seq x y z
N MET A 1 21.74 -13.82 12.92
CA MET A 1 22.11 -13.45 11.53
C MET A 1 22.47 -11.98 11.41
N CYS A 2 21.59 -11.07 11.83
CA CYS A 2 21.78 -9.61 11.71
C CYS A 2 22.90 -9.02 12.58
N VAL A 3 23.28 -9.68 13.68
CA VAL A 3 24.34 -9.24 14.61
C VAL A 3 25.69 -9.93 14.38
N ALA A 4 25.82 -10.72 13.30
CA ALA A 4 27.04 -11.47 13.07
C ALA A 4 28.22 -10.55 12.73
N PRO A 5 29.44 -10.86 13.21
CA PRO A 5 30.62 -10.06 12.91
C PRO A 5 30.89 -10.04 11.40
N GLN A 6 31.31 -8.88 10.91
CA GLN A 6 31.57 -8.68 9.49
C GLN A 6 32.77 -9.53 9.05
N SER A 7 32.67 -10.12 7.85
CA SER A 7 33.77 -10.87 7.25
C SER A 7 33.99 -10.42 5.81
N GLU A 8 35.26 -10.18 5.47
CA GLU A 8 35.68 -9.88 4.10
C GLU A 8 35.79 -11.13 3.21
N LYS A 9 35.74 -12.34 3.81
CA LYS A 9 35.80 -13.59 3.05
C LYS A 9 34.55 -13.75 2.20
N THR A 10 34.75 -13.82 0.88
CA THR A 10 33.67 -13.97 -0.12
C THR A 10 32.79 -15.20 0.13
N SER A 11 33.38 -16.32 0.56
CA SER A 11 32.63 -17.53 0.92
C SER A 11 31.64 -17.32 2.07
N ILE A 12 32.03 -16.53 3.08
CA ILE A 12 31.18 -16.19 4.22
C ILE A 12 30.06 -15.25 3.77
N GLN A 13 30.37 -14.26 2.93
CA GLN A 13 29.37 -13.33 2.38
C GLN A 13 28.31 -14.05 1.53
N GLU A 14 28.72 -14.98 0.67
CA GLU A 14 27.78 -15.80 -0.12
C GLU A 14 26.93 -16.73 0.75
N LEU A 15 27.50 -17.26 1.84
CA LEU A 15 26.73 -18.06 2.79
C LEU A 15 25.64 -17.22 3.47
N PHE A 16 25.96 -16.01 3.95
CA PHE A 16 24.96 -15.11 4.53
C PHE A 16 23.86 -14.73 3.55
N LYS A 17 24.22 -14.45 2.29
CA LYS A 17 23.26 -14.18 1.23
C LYS A 17 22.33 -15.37 0.99
N LYS A 18 22.86 -16.58 0.89
CA LYS A 18 22.05 -17.81 0.73
C LYS A 18 21.15 -18.06 1.93
N LEU A 19 21.66 -17.86 3.14
CA LEU A 19 20.89 -18.01 4.37
C LEU A 19 19.73 -17.01 4.43
N PHE A 20 19.99 -15.75 4.09
CA PHE A 20 18.95 -14.72 4.02
C PHE A 20 17.89 -15.04 2.97
N VAL A 21 18.29 -15.45 1.75
CA VAL A 21 17.35 -15.81 0.69
C VAL A 21 16.48 -17.01 1.11
N ASN A 22 17.09 -18.04 1.70
CA ASN A 22 16.35 -19.20 2.22
C ASN A 22 15.37 -18.79 3.33
N TYR A 23 15.83 -17.95 4.26
CA TYR A 23 14.98 -17.41 5.32
C TYR A 23 13.79 -16.63 4.74
N ALA A 24 14.03 -15.72 3.80
CA ALA A 24 12.98 -14.91 3.17
C ALA A 24 11.97 -15.77 2.38
N MET A 25 12.43 -16.82 1.69
CA MET A 25 11.56 -17.73 0.95
C MET A 25 10.67 -18.60 1.85
N ASN A 26 11.17 -18.96 3.04
CA ASN A 26 10.47 -19.82 4.00
C ASN A 26 9.81 -19.02 5.15
N PHE A 27 9.89 -17.69 5.10
CA PHE A 27 9.35 -16.84 6.14
C PHE A 27 7.82 -16.93 6.15
N SER A 28 7.26 -17.25 7.31
CA SER A 28 5.83 -17.24 7.55
C SER A 28 5.55 -16.57 8.89
N ASN A 29 4.50 -15.75 8.92
CA ASN A 29 4.05 -15.13 10.15
C ASN A 29 3.38 -16.20 11.01
N LEU A 30 3.94 -16.47 12.19
CA LEU A 30 3.24 -17.25 13.21
C LEU A 30 2.04 -16.44 13.71
N PRO A 31 0.83 -17.03 13.83
CA PRO A 31 -0.33 -16.32 14.34
C PRO A 31 -0.08 -15.90 15.80
N MET A 32 -0.37 -14.63 16.11
CA MET A 32 -0.24 -14.09 17.48
C MET A 32 -1.55 -14.20 18.27
N GLU A 33 -2.63 -14.58 17.60
CA GLU A 33 -3.94 -14.83 18.19
C GLU A 33 -4.67 -15.83 17.29
N GLN A 34 -5.44 -16.74 17.89
CA GLN A 34 -6.33 -17.63 17.15
C GLN A 34 -7.78 -17.22 17.39
N VAL A 35 -8.36 -16.53 16.42
CA VAL A 35 -9.78 -16.17 16.44
C VAL A 35 -10.60 -17.31 15.86
N LEU A 36 -11.27 -18.07 16.74
CA LEU A 36 -12.27 -19.06 16.32
C LEU A 36 -13.58 -18.36 15.99
N THR A 37 -14.08 -18.53 14.77
CA THR A 37 -15.38 -17.96 14.37
C THR A 37 -16.52 -18.58 15.19
N PRO A 38 -17.60 -17.84 15.47
CA PRO A 38 -18.76 -18.38 16.17
C PRO A 38 -19.34 -19.63 15.49
N GLU A 39 -19.33 -19.66 14.16
CA GLU A 39 -19.76 -20.81 13.34
C GLU A 39 -18.90 -22.05 13.58
N THR A 40 -17.58 -21.88 13.67
CA THR A 40 -16.65 -22.98 13.97
C THR A 40 -16.90 -23.50 15.37
N LYS A 41 -17.06 -22.59 16.35
CA LYS A 41 -17.40 -22.96 17.73
C LYS A 41 -18.70 -23.77 17.78
N ALA A 42 -19.75 -23.29 17.11
CA ALA A 42 -21.03 -23.99 17.04
C ALA A 42 -20.91 -25.40 16.41
N SER A 43 -20.19 -25.51 15.29
CA SER A 43 -19.99 -26.79 14.60
C SER A 43 -19.22 -27.80 15.45
N VAL A 44 -18.19 -27.35 16.17
CA VAL A 44 -17.43 -28.18 17.10
C VAL A 44 -18.31 -28.65 18.26
N MET A 45 -19.14 -27.77 18.82
CA MET A 45 -20.09 -28.14 19.88
C MET A 45 -21.08 -29.22 19.40
N THR A 46 -21.65 -29.10 18.20
CA THR A 46 -22.53 -30.13 17.63
C THR A 46 -21.81 -31.47 17.46
N MET A 47 -20.53 -31.46 17.07
CA MET A 47 -19.74 -32.68 16.92
C MET A 47 -19.47 -33.37 18.27
N ILE A 48 -19.22 -32.59 19.32
CA ILE A 48 -19.01 -33.09 20.69
C ILE A 48 -20.30 -33.72 21.23
N GLU A 49 -21.44 -33.06 21.05
CA GLU A 49 -22.76 -33.56 21.44
C GLU A 49 -23.08 -34.89 20.76
N ASN A 50 -22.85 -34.99 19.45
CA ASN A 50 -23.06 -36.23 18.68
C ASN A 50 -22.13 -37.37 19.11
N SER A 51 -20.97 -37.05 19.69
CA SER A 51 -19.97 -38.03 20.12
C SER A 51 -20.20 -38.50 21.56
N GLY A 52 -21.14 -37.91 22.29
CA GLY A 52 -21.42 -38.25 23.70
C GLY A 52 -20.27 -37.91 24.66
N ILE A 53 -19.37 -36.99 24.28
CA ILE A 53 -18.21 -36.61 25.09
C ILE A 53 -18.64 -35.52 26.08
N SER A 54 -18.40 -35.73 27.38
CA SER A 54 -18.60 -34.70 28.41
C SER A 54 -17.41 -33.72 28.40
N LEU A 55 -17.70 -32.43 28.28
CA LEU A 55 -16.68 -31.37 28.36
C LEU A 55 -16.34 -31.08 29.83
N ASP A 56 -15.07 -31.19 30.18
CA ASP A 56 -14.56 -30.69 31.46
C ASP A 56 -14.23 -29.20 31.32
N GLN A 57 -15.05 -28.36 31.95
CA GLN A 57 -14.92 -26.92 31.88
C GLN A 57 -13.63 -26.41 32.54
N ALA A 58 -13.14 -27.10 33.58
CA ALA A 58 -11.87 -26.75 34.23
C ALA A 58 -10.66 -27.02 33.32
N LEU A 59 -10.74 -28.07 32.49
CA LEU A 59 -9.71 -28.36 31.49
C LEU A 59 -9.70 -27.30 30.39
N ILE A 60 -10.87 -26.84 29.94
CA ILE A 60 -11.00 -25.79 28.92
C ILE A 60 -10.41 -24.48 29.42
N GLU A 61 -10.76 -24.06 30.64
CA GLU A 61 -10.21 -22.84 31.24
C GLU A 61 -8.69 -22.93 31.38
N LYS A 62 -8.17 -24.07 31.87
CA LYS A 62 -6.72 -24.30 31.95
C LYS A 62 -6.03 -24.21 30.59
N GLN A 63 -6.63 -24.77 29.54
CA GLN A 63 -6.06 -24.70 28.19
C GLN A 63 -6.14 -23.29 27.61
N SER A 64 -7.21 -22.53 27.88
CA SER A 64 -7.31 -21.13 27.50
C SER A 64 -6.15 -20.32 28.10
N THR A 65 -5.87 -20.50 29.39
CA THR A 65 -4.74 -19.81 30.05
C THR A 65 -3.39 -20.18 29.42
N ILE A 66 -3.16 -21.46 29.11
CA ILE A 66 -1.91 -21.89 28.44
C ILE A 66 -1.76 -21.25 27.07
N ILE A 67 -2.85 -21.15 26.32
CA ILE A 67 -2.89 -20.51 25.00
C ILE A 67 -2.59 -19.01 25.12
N ASP A 68 -3.23 -18.32 26.04
CA ASP A 68 -3.04 -16.88 26.30
C ASP A 68 -1.61 -16.56 26.74
N ASP A 69 -1.02 -17.39 27.61
CA ASP A 69 0.38 -17.28 28.04
C ASP A 69 1.35 -17.49 26.85
N THR A 70 1.02 -18.42 25.95
CA THR A 70 1.84 -18.72 24.77
C THR A 70 1.83 -17.56 23.78
N TYR A 71 0.67 -16.95 23.54
CA TYR A 71 0.55 -15.76 22.70
C TYR A 71 1.24 -14.55 23.31
N SER A 72 1.09 -14.33 24.62
CA SER A 72 1.76 -13.25 25.33
C SER A 72 3.29 -13.35 25.19
N LYS A 73 3.86 -14.54 25.38
CA LYS A 73 5.29 -14.79 25.15
C LYS A 73 5.71 -14.58 23.70
N SER A 74 4.87 -14.96 22.74
CA SER A 74 5.17 -14.80 21.32
C SER A 74 5.19 -13.32 20.92
N GLU A 75 4.31 -12.51 21.52
CA GLU A 75 4.27 -11.05 21.36
C GLU A 75 5.50 -10.38 21.99
N GLU A 76 5.91 -10.79 23.19
CA GLU A 76 7.14 -10.31 23.82
C GLU A 76 8.37 -10.58 22.93
N VAL A 77 8.49 -11.81 22.41
CA VAL A 77 9.59 -12.20 21.51
C VAL A 77 9.54 -11.38 20.22
N TYR A 78 8.35 -11.11 19.68
CA TYR A 78 8.18 -10.26 18.50
C TYR A 78 8.72 -8.85 18.73
N HIS A 79 8.34 -8.21 19.85
CA HIS A 79 8.84 -6.87 20.19
C HIS A 79 10.35 -6.86 20.42
N GLN A 80 10.89 -7.89 21.07
CA GLN A 80 12.33 -8.05 21.25
C GLN A 80 13.07 -8.17 19.91
N ILE A 81 12.56 -8.96 18.96
CA ILE A 81 13.14 -9.09 17.62
C ILE A 81 13.17 -7.72 16.93
N ILE A 82 12.06 -6.98 16.92
CA ILE A 82 12.01 -5.65 16.30
C ILE A 82 13.02 -4.70 16.95
N SER A 83 13.08 -4.69 18.28
CA SER A 83 14.03 -3.86 19.04
C SER A 83 15.49 -4.19 18.67
N ILE A 84 15.85 -5.47 18.57
CA ILE A 84 17.19 -5.91 18.18
C ILE A 84 17.51 -5.48 16.74
N LEU A 85 16.56 -5.64 15.81
CA LEU A 85 16.73 -5.25 14.41
C LEU A 85 16.96 -3.74 14.29
N LEU A 86 16.12 -2.92 14.94
CA LEU A 86 16.27 -1.46 14.94
C LEU A 86 17.57 -1.01 15.60
N THR A 87 17.93 -1.59 16.74
CA THR A 87 19.20 -1.29 17.42
C THR A 87 20.38 -1.59 16.49
N THR A 88 20.33 -2.72 15.76
CA THR A 88 21.37 -3.11 14.80
C THR A 88 21.45 -2.14 13.62
N LEU A 89 20.31 -1.69 13.09
CA LEU A 89 20.26 -0.76 11.96
C LEU A 89 20.75 0.64 12.33
N ASN A 90 20.51 1.07 13.57
CA ASN A 90 20.95 2.36 14.11
C ASN A 90 22.40 2.36 14.62
N GLN A 91 23.12 1.23 14.54
CA GLN A 91 24.54 1.17 14.92
C GLN A 91 25.41 1.87 13.88
N ASN A 92 26.26 2.79 14.35
CA ASN A 92 27.27 3.44 13.52
C ASN A 92 28.27 2.40 12.98
N GLY A 93 28.54 2.45 11.67
CA GLY A 93 29.55 1.60 11.02
C GLY A 93 29.05 0.22 10.59
N ILE A 94 27.73 -0.03 10.57
CA ILE A 94 27.18 -1.23 9.96
C ILE A 94 27.48 -1.28 8.45
N HIS A 95 28.07 -2.38 7.98
CA HIS A 95 28.35 -2.55 6.56
C HIS A 95 27.03 -2.63 5.77
N TRP A 96 26.96 -1.91 4.66
CA TRP A 96 25.72 -1.71 3.89
C TRP A 96 24.97 -3.00 3.55
N ARG A 97 25.67 -4.12 3.26
CA ARG A 97 25.04 -5.43 3.00
C ARG A 97 24.27 -5.97 4.21
N LEU A 98 24.86 -5.86 5.40
CA LEU A 98 24.24 -6.32 6.65
C LEU A 98 23.04 -5.43 6.99
N SER A 99 23.18 -4.12 6.79
CA SER A 99 22.09 -3.16 6.94
C SER A 99 20.94 -3.48 5.97
N THR A 100 21.22 -3.66 4.68
CA THR A 100 20.25 -4.02 3.63
C THR A 100 19.48 -5.31 4.00
N MET A 101 20.18 -6.34 4.46
CA MET A 101 19.59 -7.60 4.88
C MET A 101 18.72 -7.44 6.13
N THR A 102 19.22 -6.75 7.15
CA THR A 102 18.51 -6.51 8.41
C THR A 102 17.26 -5.66 8.20
N ASN A 103 17.34 -4.67 7.31
CA ASN A 103 16.23 -3.82 6.91
C ASN A 103 15.14 -4.63 6.19
N SER A 104 15.55 -5.51 5.26
CA SER A 104 14.61 -6.43 4.60
C SER A 104 13.90 -7.35 5.59
N ILE A 105 14.61 -7.81 6.64
CA ILE A 105 14.01 -8.63 7.70
C ILE A 105 13.02 -7.81 8.52
N LEU A 106 13.37 -6.58 8.88
CA LEU A 106 12.44 -5.68 9.58
C LEU A 106 11.16 -5.45 8.76
N GLU A 107 11.27 -5.27 7.43
CA GLU A 107 10.13 -5.19 6.53
C GLU A 107 9.26 -6.46 6.55
N MET A 108 9.89 -7.64 6.53
CA MET A 108 9.19 -8.93 6.60
C MET A 108 8.40 -9.13 7.90
N TYR A 109 8.93 -8.64 9.03
CA TYR A 109 8.28 -8.71 10.35
C TYR A 109 7.12 -7.71 10.53
N MET A 110 6.80 -6.87 9.55
CA MET A 110 5.57 -6.08 9.61
C MET A 110 4.34 -6.98 9.43
N ARG A 111 3.36 -6.84 10.33
CA ARG A 111 2.15 -7.66 10.36
C ARG A 111 0.90 -6.81 10.25
N GLU A 112 -0.20 -7.44 9.81
CA GLU A 112 -1.50 -6.76 9.68
C GLU A 112 -2.32 -6.81 10.98
N ASP A 113 -2.11 -7.85 11.80
CA ASP A 113 -2.79 -8.10 13.07
C ASP A 113 -2.31 -7.21 14.22
N LYS A 114 -1.08 -6.69 14.16
CA LYS A 114 -0.51 -5.80 15.19
C LYS A 114 -0.35 -4.34 14.70
N PRO A 115 -0.40 -3.34 15.61
CA PRO A 115 -0.14 -1.94 15.28
C PRO A 115 1.25 -1.75 14.67
N VAL A 116 1.39 -0.74 13.81
CA VAL A 116 2.68 -0.42 13.19
C VAL A 116 3.56 0.28 14.23
N SER A 117 4.81 -0.18 14.37
CA SER A 117 5.79 0.51 15.22
C SER A 117 6.15 1.89 14.66
N LEU A 118 6.05 2.91 15.51
CA LEU A 118 6.46 4.27 15.18
C LEU A 118 7.96 4.34 14.87
N ASP A 119 8.79 3.67 15.65
CA ASP A 119 10.25 3.70 15.48
C ASP A 119 10.69 3.03 14.18
N SER A 120 10.03 1.93 13.80
CA SER A 120 10.24 1.32 12.48
C SER A 120 9.82 2.25 11.37
N THR A 121 8.70 2.94 11.51
CA THR A 121 8.21 3.89 10.50
C THR A 121 9.17 5.06 10.32
N LYS A 122 9.66 5.66 11.42
CA LYS A 122 10.68 6.72 11.40
C LYS A 122 11.91 6.26 10.63
N TYR A 123 12.45 5.10 11.01
CA TYR A 123 13.61 4.52 10.34
C TYR A 123 13.37 4.37 8.83
N PHE A 124 12.28 3.72 8.42
CA PHE A 124 12.00 3.51 7.00
C PHE A 124 11.84 4.84 6.25
N LEU A 125 11.06 5.78 6.80
CA LEU A 125 10.75 7.04 6.12
C LEU A 125 12.01 7.90 5.92
N GLU A 126 12.82 8.06 6.97
CA GLU A 126 14.09 8.82 6.91
C GLU A 126 15.05 8.21 5.89
N HIS A 127 15.09 6.89 5.76
CA HIS A 127 15.99 6.21 4.84
C HIS A 127 15.42 6.05 3.41
N THR A 128 14.25 6.63 3.11
CA THR A 128 13.78 6.78 1.71
C THR A 128 14.61 7.79 0.92
N ILE A 129 15.27 8.71 1.61
CA ILE A 129 16.17 9.74 1.06
C ILE A 129 17.63 9.51 1.45
N ASP A 130 17.99 8.26 1.79
CA ASP A 130 19.38 7.88 2.07
C ASP A 130 20.25 7.97 0.81
N ASN A 131 21.55 8.22 0.93
CA ASN A 131 22.46 8.29 -0.22
C ASN A 131 22.63 6.94 -0.93
N LEU A 132 22.47 5.83 -0.20
CA LEU A 132 22.60 4.49 -0.75
C LEU A 132 21.31 4.04 -1.48
N TYR A 133 21.41 3.81 -2.79
CA TYR A 133 20.28 3.31 -3.60
C TYR A 133 19.62 2.04 -3.04
N ALA A 134 20.42 1.07 -2.60
CA ALA A 134 19.90 -0.18 -2.03
C ALA A 134 19.08 0.04 -0.76
N SER A 135 19.45 1.05 0.05
CA SER A 135 18.71 1.48 1.23
C SER A 135 17.38 2.10 0.81
N ARG A 136 17.39 3.13 -0.05
CA ARG A 136 16.17 3.80 -0.53
C ARG A 136 15.16 2.83 -1.12
N LYS A 137 15.60 1.90 -1.97
CA LYS A 137 14.73 0.92 -2.62
C LYS A 137 13.96 0.05 -1.62
N ILE A 138 14.63 -0.45 -0.58
CA ILE A 138 14.00 -1.26 0.47
C ILE A 138 13.06 -0.39 1.29
N ASN A 139 13.51 0.80 1.68
CA ASN A 139 12.73 1.69 2.52
C ASN A 139 11.47 2.23 1.84
N ILE A 140 11.50 2.51 0.53
CA ILE A 140 10.31 2.85 -0.27
C ILE A 140 9.31 1.68 -0.29
N SER A 141 9.79 0.44 -0.41
CA SER A 141 8.94 -0.76 -0.29
C SER A 141 8.35 -0.88 1.13
N ALA A 142 9.19 -0.72 2.15
CA ALA A 142 8.81 -0.86 3.55
C ALA A 142 7.76 0.18 3.97
N ILE A 143 7.95 1.45 3.63
CA ILE A 143 6.96 2.50 3.94
C ILE A 143 5.65 2.31 3.13
N SER A 144 5.72 1.76 1.90
CA SER A 144 4.53 1.34 1.16
C SER A 144 3.77 0.24 1.88
N ARG A 145 4.49 -0.70 2.50
CA ARG A 145 3.92 -1.76 3.33
C ARG A 145 3.30 -1.20 4.61
N VAL A 146 3.96 -0.26 5.30
CA VAL A 146 3.39 0.47 6.45
C VAL A 146 2.05 1.10 6.07
N MET A 147 2.00 1.87 4.99
CA MET A 147 0.77 2.51 4.54
C MET A 147 -0.32 1.50 4.15
N ASN A 148 0.05 0.37 3.55
CA ASN A 148 -0.90 -0.71 3.29
C ASN A 148 -1.47 -1.32 4.59
N VAL A 149 -0.62 -1.55 5.60
CA VAL A 149 -1.07 -2.06 6.91
C VAL A 149 -2.03 -1.07 7.56
N LEU A 150 -1.72 0.23 7.57
CA LEU A 150 -2.62 1.29 8.08
C LEU A 150 -3.98 1.26 7.36
N LYS A 151 -3.98 1.09 6.03
CA LYS A 151 -5.22 0.93 5.25
C LYS A 151 -5.99 -0.34 5.65
N VAL A 152 -5.32 -1.48 5.83
CA VAL A 152 -5.98 -2.74 6.22
C VAL A 152 -6.59 -2.61 7.61
N ARG A 153 -5.83 -2.09 8.57
CA ARG A 153 -6.22 -1.91 9.97
C ARG A 153 -7.29 -0.84 10.18
N SER A 154 -7.46 0.09 9.24
CA SER A 154 -8.59 1.03 9.27
C SER A 154 -9.97 0.37 9.22
N LYS A 155 -10.05 -0.94 8.92
CA LYS A 155 -11.28 -1.75 8.97
C LYS A 155 -11.61 -2.27 10.37
N LEU A 156 -10.69 -2.16 11.33
CA LEU A 156 -10.89 -2.60 12.71
C LEU A 156 -11.94 -1.71 13.41
N GLU A 157 -12.43 -2.16 14.55
CA GLU A 157 -13.41 -1.41 15.35
C GLU A 157 -12.87 -0.03 15.74
N GLY A 158 -13.71 1.00 15.60
CA GLY A 158 -13.30 2.40 15.80
C GLY A 158 -12.44 2.99 14.68
N GLY A 159 -12.03 2.19 13.70
CA GLY A 159 -11.35 2.64 12.49
C GLY A 159 -12.30 3.30 11.48
N ARG A 160 -11.73 4.17 10.64
CA ARG A 160 -12.45 4.81 9.54
C ARG A 160 -11.96 4.22 8.23
N ASN A 161 -12.83 3.55 7.49
CA ASN A 161 -12.53 3.05 6.16
C ASN A 161 -13.57 3.54 5.14
N ILE A 162 -13.20 4.54 4.33
CA ILE A 162 -14.12 5.11 3.33
C ILE A 162 -14.58 4.06 2.30
N SER A 163 -13.71 3.09 1.96
CA SER A 163 -14.05 2.07 0.96
C SER A 163 -15.20 1.17 1.40
N ASN A 164 -15.38 0.93 2.69
CA ASN A 164 -16.52 0.16 3.20
C ASN A 164 -17.82 0.97 3.12
N LYS A 165 -17.76 2.29 3.26
CA LYS A 165 -18.93 3.18 3.14
C LYS A 165 -19.39 3.36 1.69
N LEU A 166 -18.45 3.44 0.76
CA LEU A 166 -18.74 3.64 -0.67
C LEU A 166 -19.15 2.35 -1.39
N LYS A 167 -18.86 1.20 -0.80
CA LYS A 167 -19.12 -0.11 -1.40
C LYS A 167 -20.53 -0.58 -1.07
N MET A 168 -21.26 -0.97 -2.11
CA MET A 168 -22.61 -1.53 -1.98
C MET A 168 -22.73 -2.84 -2.77
N ASN A 169 -23.60 -3.73 -2.29
CA ASN A 169 -24.03 -4.89 -3.06
C ASN A 169 -25.17 -4.45 -3.97
N TYR A 170 -25.04 -4.69 -5.26
CA TYR A 170 -26.04 -4.38 -6.27
C TYR A 170 -26.56 -5.66 -6.89
N SER A 171 -27.87 -5.66 -7.15
CA SER A 171 -28.59 -6.70 -7.87
C SER A 171 -29.45 -6.05 -8.92
N PHE A 172 -29.46 -6.61 -10.12
CA PHE A 172 -30.40 -6.17 -11.14
C PHE A 172 -31.83 -6.43 -10.66
N PRO A 173 -32.78 -5.51 -10.94
CA PRO A 173 -34.20 -5.77 -10.75
C PRO A 173 -34.66 -7.03 -11.51
N LYS A 174 -35.72 -7.68 -11.01
CA LYS A 174 -36.27 -8.91 -11.64
C LYS A 174 -36.80 -8.67 -13.06
N GLU A 175 -37.24 -7.45 -13.35
CA GLU A 175 -37.76 -6.99 -14.64
C GLU A 175 -36.77 -6.02 -15.30
N TYR A 176 -35.60 -6.49 -15.72
CA TYR A 176 -34.59 -5.66 -16.39
C TYR A 176 -34.26 -6.24 -17.77
N THR A 177 -34.35 -5.43 -18.82
CA THR A 177 -34.14 -5.91 -20.19
C THR A 177 -32.65 -6.08 -20.52
N LYS A 178 -32.35 -6.78 -21.62
CA LYS A 178 -30.98 -6.91 -22.13
C LYS A 178 -30.38 -5.55 -22.53
N GLU A 179 -31.23 -4.65 -23.05
CA GLU A 179 -30.85 -3.30 -23.45
C GLU A 179 -30.44 -2.44 -22.25
N ASP A 180 -31.14 -2.57 -21.12
CA ASP A 180 -30.78 -1.86 -19.89
C ASP A 180 -29.45 -2.35 -19.29
N ARG A 181 -29.09 -3.63 -19.50
CA ARG A 181 -27.76 -4.15 -19.12
C ARG A 181 -26.63 -3.60 -19.98
N ILE A 182 -26.90 -3.33 -21.27
CA ILE A 182 -25.94 -2.71 -22.17
C ILE A 182 -25.79 -1.23 -21.83
N LYS A 183 -26.90 -0.53 -21.54
CA LYS A 183 -26.89 0.86 -21.06
C LYS A 183 -26.13 1.04 -19.75
N PHE A 184 -26.14 0.04 -18.85
CA PHE A 184 -25.33 0.06 -17.62
C PHE A 184 -23.82 0.24 -17.87
N PHE A 185 -23.33 -0.12 -19.06
CA PHE A 185 -21.95 0.07 -19.48
C PHE A 185 -21.76 1.19 -20.51
N SER A 186 -22.82 1.92 -20.84
CA SER A 186 -22.70 2.98 -21.82
C SER A 186 -21.89 4.15 -21.24
N MET A 187 -20.92 4.62 -22.02
CA MET A 187 -20.14 5.84 -21.75
C MET A 187 -20.88 7.10 -22.26
N ASP A 188 -22.17 7.00 -22.60
CA ASP A 188 -22.91 8.11 -23.23
C ASP A 188 -23.00 9.38 -22.35
N ASN A 189 -22.83 9.25 -21.02
CA ASN A 189 -22.84 10.37 -20.06
C ASN A 189 -21.43 10.91 -19.71
N ASP A 190 -20.37 10.48 -20.39
CA ASP A 190 -18.96 10.77 -20.02
C ASP A 190 -18.50 12.22 -20.30
N LYS A 191 -19.44 13.13 -20.55
CA LYS A 191 -19.19 14.58 -20.77
C LYS A 191 -19.43 15.43 -19.52
N ASP A 192 -20.08 14.89 -18.50
CA ASP A 192 -20.47 15.62 -17.31
C ASP A 192 -19.29 15.74 -16.32
N ALA A 193 -19.30 16.76 -15.47
CA ALA A 193 -18.29 16.90 -14.42
C ALA A 193 -18.47 15.79 -13.37
N PHE A 194 -17.41 15.40 -12.64
CA PHE A 194 -17.56 14.36 -11.61
C PHE A 194 -18.56 14.78 -10.52
N SER A 195 -18.72 16.09 -10.29
CA SER A 195 -19.74 16.68 -9.41
C SER A 195 -21.19 16.38 -9.82
N ASP A 196 -21.46 16.11 -11.10
CA ASP A 196 -22.78 15.73 -11.61
C ASP A 196 -23.06 14.21 -11.43
N HIS A 197 -22.03 13.43 -11.10
CA HIS A 197 -22.09 11.97 -11.02
C HIS A 197 -22.67 11.43 -9.70
N LYS A 198 -23.55 12.18 -9.01
CA LYS A 198 -24.08 11.81 -7.67
C LYS A 198 -24.84 10.49 -7.67
N ASP A 199 -25.51 10.16 -8.77
CA ASP A 199 -26.30 8.93 -8.94
C ASP A 199 -25.59 7.85 -9.76
N ILE A 200 -24.34 8.09 -10.18
CA ILE A 200 -23.58 7.12 -10.98
C ILE A 200 -23.00 6.03 -10.07
N ILE A 201 -23.14 4.80 -10.55
CA ILE A 201 -22.62 3.60 -9.91
C ILE A 201 -21.42 3.11 -10.71
N TYR A 202 -20.29 2.93 -10.04
CA TYR A 202 -19.03 2.48 -10.64
C TYR A 202 -18.81 0.98 -10.43
N LEU A 203 -18.38 0.30 -11.50
CA LEU A 203 -18.01 -1.10 -11.49
C LEU A 203 -16.53 -1.24 -11.89
N ASP A 204 -15.66 -1.48 -10.90
CA ASP A 204 -14.21 -1.60 -11.19
C ASP A 204 -13.83 -2.90 -11.89
N ASN A 205 -14.52 -3.99 -11.55
CA ASN A 205 -14.13 -5.33 -11.99
C ASN A 205 -14.69 -5.58 -13.39
N SER A 206 -13.86 -5.30 -14.40
CA SER A 206 -14.21 -5.43 -15.82
C SER A 206 -14.60 -6.85 -16.26
N TYR A 207 -14.25 -7.88 -15.49
CA TYR A 207 -14.63 -9.27 -15.78
C TYR A 207 -16.08 -9.62 -15.39
N ILE A 208 -16.73 -8.80 -14.55
CA ILE A 208 -18.12 -9.07 -14.13
C ILE A 208 -19.05 -8.78 -15.31
N GLY A 209 -19.88 -9.77 -15.65
CA GLY A 209 -20.78 -9.67 -16.81
C GLY A 209 -20.15 -10.05 -18.15
N TRP A 210 -18.85 -10.40 -18.19
CA TRP A 210 -18.20 -10.84 -19.43
C TRP A 210 -18.76 -12.17 -19.96
N LEU A 211 -18.86 -13.19 -19.11
CA LEU A 211 -19.51 -14.46 -19.45
C LEU A 211 -20.98 -14.48 -19.01
N CYS A 212 -21.23 -14.17 -17.74
CA CYS A 212 -22.56 -14.08 -17.16
C CYS A 212 -22.58 -13.11 -15.97
N TRP A 213 -23.78 -12.65 -15.62
CA TRP A 213 -23.99 -11.76 -14.48
C TRP A 213 -24.31 -12.56 -13.22
N PRO A 214 -23.63 -12.28 -12.08
CA PRO A 214 -24.01 -12.86 -10.80
C PRO A 214 -25.29 -12.22 -10.26
N ASN A 215 -26.00 -12.94 -9.38
CA ASN A 215 -27.23 -12.44 -8.73
C ASN A 215 -26.98 -11.16 -7.91
N THR A 216 -25.80 -11.07 -7.29
CA THR A 216 -25.34 -9.93 -6.50
C THR A 216 -23.88 -9.66 -6.83
N PHE A 217 -23.53 -8.40 -7.09
CA PHE A 217 -22.13 -7.99 -7.28
C PHE A 217 -21.82 -6.69 -6.53
N LYS A 218 -20.52 -6.41 -6.37
CA LYS A 218 -20.05 -5.24 -5.65
C LYS A 218 -19.87 -4.08 -6.62
N VAL A 219 -20.47 -2.95 -6.28
CA VAL A 219 -20.31 -1.67 -6.98
C VAL A 219 -19.95 -0.58 -5.99
N TYR A 220 -19.53 0.56 -6.53
CA TYR A 220 -19.02 1.68 -5.75
C TYR A 220 -19.78 2.96 -6.09
N LYS A 221 -20.02 3.79 -5.08
CA LYS A 221 -20.49 5.17 -5.25
C LYS A 221 -19.32 6.14 -5.13
N GLN A 222 -19.43 7.29 -5.76
CA GLN A 222 -18.48 8.37 -5.58
C GLN A 222 -18.67 9.05 -4.21
N LYS A 223 -17.59 9.50 -3.59
CA LYS A 223 -17.65 10.35 -2.38
C LYS A 223 -18.11 11.74 -2.81
N ALA A 224 -19.30 12.16 -2.37
CA ALA A 224 -19.89 13.44 -2.78
C ALA A 224 -19.27 14.65 -2.07
N GLU A 225 -19.04 14.57 -0.75
CA GLU A 225 -18.52 15.69 0.05
C GLU A 225 -17.20 15.30 0.73
N ASP A 226 -16.29 16.28 0.87
CA ASP A 226 -15.10 16.12 1.68
C ASP A 226 -15.33 16.64 3.09
N ASP A 227 -15.14 15.76 4.09
CA ASP A 227 -15.27 16.11 5.50
C ASP A 227 -13.92 16.50 6.14
N GLY A 228 -12.86 16.64 5.32
CA GLY A 228 -11.52 17.04 5.75
C GLY A 228 -10.80 16.01 6.62
N GLN A 229 -11.40 14.84 6.86
CA GLN A 229 -10.81 13.76 7.62
C GLN A 229 -10.05 12.80 6.71
N LEU A 230 -9.07 12.08 7.27
CA LEU A 230 -8.37 11.06 6.49
C LEU A 230 -9.35 9.95 6.02
N PRO A 231 -9.29 9.52 4.75
CA PRO A 231 -10.15 8.47 4.22
C PRO A 231 -9.96 7.11 4.92
N TYR A 232 -8.75 6.88 5.43
CA TYR A 232 -8.36 5.68 6.17
C TYR A 232 -7.69 6.08 7.48
N TYR A 233 -8.24 5.62 8.60
CA TYR A 233 -7.73 5.92 9.93
C TYR A 233 -7.68 4.66 10.79
N ASP A 234 -6.49 4.34 11.30
CA ASP A 234 -6.28 3.31 12.32
C ASP A 234 -6.13 4.00 13.69
N PRO A 235 -7.06 3.78 14.63
CA PRO A 235 -7.01 4.40 15.95
C PRO A 235 -5.80 3.95 16.77
N THR A 236 -5.28 2.75 16.52
CA THR A 236 -4.13 2.18 17.25
C THR A 236 -2.78 2.71 16.77
N SER A 237 -2.72 3.33 15.59
CA SER A 237 -1.49 3.81 14.96
C SER A 237 -1.56 5.30 14.60
N LYS A 238 -2.24 6.11 15.43
CA LYS A 238 -2.40 7.56 15.24
C LYS A 238 -1.07 8.30 15.11
N GLU A 239 -0.13 8.01 16.00
CA GLU A 239 1.19 8.66 16.02
C GLU A 239 1.98 8.41 14.72
N VAL A 240 1.79 7.23 14.11
CA VAL A 240 2.41 6.87 12.84
C VAL A 240 1.87 7.72 11.70
N LEU A 241 0.54 7.90 11.64
CA LEU A 241 -0.11 8.75 10.63
C LEU A 241 0.33 10.20 10.77
N GLU A 242 0.34 10.74 11.99
CA GLU A 242 0.75 12.12 12.28
C GLU A 242 2.22 12.37 11.91
N TYR A 243 3.10 11.41 12.19
CA TYR A 243 4.50 11.50 11.80
C TYR A 243 4.68 11.52 10.27
N ILE A 244 4.02 10.61 9.55
CA ILE A 244 4.09 10.57 8.08
C ILE A 244 3.54 11.88 7.49
N GLU A 245 2.40 12.37 7.98
CA GLU A 245 1.79 13.62 7.51
C GLU A 245 2.72 14.82 7.72
N LYS A 246 3.38 14.89 8.88
CA LYS A 246 4.36 15.94 9.19
C LYS A 246 5.53 15.93 8.21
N GLU A 247 6.15 14.77 7.98
CA GLU A 247 7.32 14.68 7.10
C GLU A 247 6.95 14.93 5.63
N PHE A 248 5.81 14.42 5.16
CA PHE A 248 5.33 14.69 3.79
C PHE A 248 4.85 16.13 3.58
N SER A 249 4.59 16.89 4.64
CA SER A 249 4.31 18.33 4.53
C SER A 249 5.57 19.15 4.23
N ASN A 250 6.77 18.57 4.33
CA ASN A 250 8.02 19.25 4.02
C ASN A 250 8.33 19.19 2.51
N VAL A 251 8.39 20.36 1.85
CA VAL A 251 8.71 20.46 0.42
C VAL A 251 10.11 19.94 0.11
N ASP A 252 11.08 20.12 1.01
CA ASP A 252 12.47 19.74 0.77
C ASP A 252 12.67 18.22 0.76
N TYR A 253 11.85 17.49 1.53
CA TYR A 253 11.79 16.03 1.47
C TYR A 253 11.48 15.55 0.04
N TRP A 254 10.46 16.14 -0.60
CA TRP A 254 10.05 15.76 -1.96
C TRP A 254 11.09 16.12 -3.01
N LYS A 255 11.71 17.31 -2.89
CA LYS A 255 12.82 17.70 -3.79
C LYS A 255 13.96 16.70 -3.71
N GLN A 256 14.36 16.31 -2.50
CA GLN A 256 15.44 15.34 -2.30
C GLN A 256 15.07 13.95 -2.82
N LEU A 257 13.85 13.47 -2.50
CA LEU A 257 13.36 12.19 -2.99
C LEU A 257 13.32 12.15 -4.52
N PHE A 258 12.71 13.13 -5.18
CA PHE A 258 12.61 13.16 -6.64
C PHE A 258 13.96 13.35 -7.33
N SER A 259 14.88 14.10 -6.71
CA SER A 259 16.26 14.20 -7.17
C SER A 259 16.92 12.82 -7.19
N TYR A 260 16.84 12.06 -6.09
CA TYR A 260 17.40 10.71 -6.05
C TYR A 260 16.73 9.78 -7.06
N LEU A 261 15.39 9.74 -7.12
CA LEU A 261 14.66 8.88 -8.05
C LEU A 261 14.99 9.17 -9.51
N SER A 262 15.31 10.42 -9.85
CA SER A 262 15.73 10.81 -11.20
C SER A 262 17.17 10.39 -11.54
N MET A 263 18.03 10.20 -10.52
CA MET A 263 19.41 9.74 -10.71
C MET A 263 19.55 8.21 -10.68
N GLU A 264 18.50 7.49 -10.31
CA GLU A 264 18.54 6.03 -10.16
C GLU A 264 18.52 5.31 -11.51
N ILE A 265 19.72 4.94 -11.96
CA ILE A 265 19.91 4.15 -13.19
C ILE A 265 20.07 2.67 -12.79
N THR A 266 19.30 1.79 -13.41
CA THR A 266 19.44 0.34 -13.21
C THR A 266 20.66 -0.17 -13.99
N ARG A 267 21.47 -1.07 -13.41
CA ARG A 267 22.68 -1.65 -14.05
C ARG A 267 22.41 -2.35 -15.39
N THR A 268 21.17 -2.77 -15.63
CA THR A 268 20.69 -3.25 -16.93
C THR A 268 20.09 -2.04 -17.64
N ASN A 269 20.67 -1.61 -18.77
CA ASN A 269 20.26 -0.44 -19.59
C ASN A 269 18.80 -0.42 -20.08
N THR A 270 17.94 -1.32 -19.59
CA THR A 270 16.49 -1.23 -19.63
C THR A 270 16.04 -0.68 -18.28
N GLU A 271 15.56 0.56 -18.22
CA GLU A 271 14.96 1.11 -17.00
C GLU A 271 13.52 0.62 -16.87
N PRO A 272 13.21 -0.39 -16.04
CA PRO A 272 11.83 -0.76 -15.87
C PRO A 272 11.14 0.33 -15.06
N PHE A 273 10.05 0.86 -15.62
CA PHE A 273 9.00 1.54 -14.89
C PHE A 273 8.70 0.82 -13.56
N SER A 274 8.96 1.48 -12.42
CA SER A 274 9.06 0.81 -11.12
C SER A 274 7.70 0.61 -10.46
N SER A 275 7.19 -0.62 -10.46
CA SER A 275 5.95 -0.95 -9.74
C SER A 275 6.00 -0.66 -8.24
N THR A 276 7.20 -0.66 -7.63
CA THR A 276 7.40 -0.31 -6.22
C THR A 276 7.17 1.17 -5.99
N HIS A 277 7.69 2.05 -6.86
CA HIS A 277 7.49 3.49 -6.74
C HIS A 277 6.02 3.86 -6.94
N ILE A 278 5.37 3.25 -7.93
CA ILE A 278 3.94 3.50 -8.17
C ILE A 278 3.10 3.06 -6.96
N LYS A 279 3.42 1.93 -6.33
CA LYS A 279 2.74 1.50 -5.10
C LYS A 279 2.93 2.51 -3.97
N PHE A 280 4.15 3.05 -3.82
CA PHE A 280 4.46 4.09 -2.85
C PHE A 280 3.55 5.31 -3.05
N PHE A 281 3.58 5.91 -4.25
CA PHE A 281 2.75 7.07 -4.57
C PHE A 281 1.25 6.76 -4.48
N LYS A 282 0.81 5.57 -4.92
CA LYS A 282 -0.57 5.12 -4.80
C LYS A 282 -1.04 5.15 -3.34
N TYR A 283 -0.24 4.61 -2.42
CA TYR A 283 -0.63 4.57 -1.00
C TYR A 283 -0.59 5.95 -0.35
N ILE A 284 0.34 6.82 -0.76
CA ILE A 284 0.40 8.23 -0.36
C ILE A 284 -0.92 8.93 -0.70
N PHE A 285 -1.31 8.95 -1.98
CA PHE A 285 -2.53 9.62 -2.43
C PHE A 285 -3.81 8.92 -1.97
N LEU A 286 -3.75 7.63 -1.64
CA LEU A 286 -4.88 6.89 -1.09
C LEU A 286 -5.14 7.25 0.38
N LEU A 287 -4.09 7.40 1.19
CA LEU A 287 -4.22 7.66 2.64
C LEU A 287 -4.43 9.13 2.95
N PHE A 288 -3.75 10.02 2.24
CA PHE A 288 -3.69 11.44 2.56
C PHE A 288 -4.34 12.34 1.51
N GLU A 289 -4.92 11.74 0.46
CA GLU A 289 -5.56 12.44 -0.64
C GLU A 289 -4.62 13.50 -1.25
N ASP A 290 -5.09 14.75 -1.38
CA ASP A 290 -4.40 15.84 -2.05
C ASP A 290 -3.61 16.76 -1.11
N ARG A 291 -3.52 16.44 0.19
CA ARG A 291 -2.98 17.32 1.26
C ARG A 291 -1.63 17.96 0.93
N PHE A 292 -0.71 17.18 0.38
CA PHE A 292 0.63 17.63 -0.03
C PHE A 292 0.79 17.68 -1.55
N PHE A 293 -0.24 17.28 -2.32
CA PHE A 293 -0.12 17.16 -3.76
C PHE A 293 0.11 18.53 -4.41
N TYR A 294 -0.81 19.47 -4.21
CA TYR A 294 -0.73 20.78 -4.87
C TYR A 294 0.40 21.68 -4.35
N THR A 295 0.80 21.52 -3.10
CA THR A 295 1.80 22.38 -2.45
C THR A 295 3.23 21.87 -2.60
N CYS A 296 3.44 20.55 -2.48
CA CYS A 296 4.77 19.96 -2.44
C CYS A 296 5.14 19.19 -3.71
N ILE A 297 4.21 18.39 -4.25
CA ILE A 297 4.50 17.42 -5.32
C ILE A 297 4.27 18.01 -6.72
N GLN A 298 3.08 18.56 -6.95
CA GLN A 298 2.60 18.98 -8.26
C GLN A 298 3.51 20.00 -8.95
N PRO A 299 4.10 21.01 -8.26
CA PRO A 299 5.03 21.93 -8.90
C PRO A 299 6.25 21.22 -9.50
N ILE A 300 6.87 20.30 -8.74
CA ILE A 300 8.08 19.56 -9.18
C ILE A 300 7.72 18.61 -10.33
N ILE A 301 6.61 17.91 -10.22
CA ILE A 301 6.16 16.96 -11.25
C ILE A 301 5.76 17.69 -12.53
N ASN A 302 5.13 18.86 -12.43
CA ASN A 302 4.79 19.68 -13.58
C ASN A 302 6.06 20.11 -14.35
N ASP A 303 7.11 20.53 -13.65
CA ASP A 303 8.40 20.84 -14.28
C ASP A 303 9.00 19.62 -14.97
N TYR A 304 8.94 18.45 -14.33
CA TYR A 304 9.44 17.19 -14.90
C TYR A 304 8.64 16.78 -16.14
N CYS A 305 7.32 16.96 -16.14
CA CYS A 305 6.44 16.71 -17.28
C CYS A 305 6.75 17.59 -18.49
N LEU A 306 7.18 18.84 -18.27
CA LEU A 306 7.51 19.79 -19.34
C LEU A 306 8.96 19.66 -19.83
N ASN A 307 9.82 18.96 -19.10
CA ASN A 307 11.19 18.70 -19.50
C ASN A 307 11.32 17.42 -20.35
N PHE A 308 10.94 17.52 -21.64
CA PHE A 308 10.90 16.37 -22.54
C PHE A 308 12.27 15.75 -22.86
N GLN A 309 13.36 16.49 -22.68
CA GLN A 309 14.73 16.02 -22.96
C GLN A 309 15.27 15.11 -21.84
N GLU A 310 14.79 15.29 -20.61
CA GLU A 310 15.24 14.53 -19.45
C GLU A 310 14.37 13.30 -19.20
N LYS A 311 14.71 12.18 -19.85
CA LYS A 311 13.93 10.93 -19.77
C LYS A 311 13.72 10.41 -18.35
N HIS A 312 14.68 10.60 -17.44
CA HIS A 312 14.57 10.08 -16.07
C HIS A 312 13.58 10.90 -15.24
N GLN A 313 13.52 12.21 -15.46
CA GLN A 313 12.50 13.07 -14.87
C GLN A 313 11.11 12.70 -15.40
N GLN A 314 10.99 12.45 -16.71
CA GLN A 314 9.76 11.95 -17.33
C GLN A 314 9.32 10.60 -16.75
N ARG A 315 10.26 9.68 -16.48
CA ARG A 315 9.96 8.40 -15.80
C ARG A 315 9.39 8.63 -14.41
N VAL A 316 10.03 9.48 -13.60
CA VAL A 316 9.53 9.80 -12.25
C VAL A 316 8.15 10.44 -12.31
N ALA A 317 7.94 11.38 -13.22
CA ALA A 317 6.63 12.00 -13.43
C ALA A 317 5.56 10.96 -13.81
N ALA A 318 5.87 10.05 -14.72
CA ALA A 318 5.00 8.95 -15.12
C ALA A 318 4.67 8.00 -13.95
N GLU A 319 5.66 7.64 -13.12
CA GLU A 319 5.46 6.79 -11.94
C GLU A 319 4.55 7.47 -10.89
N VAL A 320 4.74 8.77 -10.66
CA VAL A 320 3.92 9.56 -9.73
C VAL A 320 2.50 9.72 -10.25
N ILE A 321 2.31 10.05 -11.53
CA ILE A 321 0.99 10.20 -12.14
C ILE A 321 0.23 8.86 -12.14
N ALA A 322 0.89 7.74 -12.45
CA ALA A 322 0.26 6.42 -12.34
C ALA A 322 -0.20 6.13 -10.91
N GLY A 323 0.61 6.47 -9.92
CA GLY A 323 0.26 6.35 -8.50
C GLY A 323 -0.91 7.25 -8.11
N LEU A 324 -0.92 8.48 -8.59
CA LEU A 324 -1.96 9.50 -8.36
C LEU A 324 -3.32 9.07 -8.91
N ILE A 325 -3.38 8.61 -10.16
CA ILE A 325 -4.63 8.12 -10.76
C ILE A 325 -5.15 6.91 -9.97
N ARG A 326 -4.28 5.96 -9.62
CA ARG A 326 -4.70 4.76 -8.85
C ARG A 326 -5.03 5.06 -7.39
N GLY A 327 -4.42 6.09 -6.81
CA GLY A 327 -4.65 6.52 -5.42
C GLY A 327 -5.89 7.39 -5.26
N SER A 328 -6.29 8.12 -6.30
CA SER A 328 -7.44 9.05 -6.29
C SER A 328 -8.81 8.39 -6.41
N ARG A 329 -8.87 7.06 -6.53
CA ARG A 329 -10.10 6.26 -6.68
C ARG A 329 -11.25 6.66 -5.74
N ASN A 330 -10.96 6.93 -4.47
CA ASN A 330 -11.99 7.21 -3.45
C ASN A 330 -12.02 8.69 -3.01
N TRP A 331 -11.39 9.60 -3.78
CA TRP A 331 -11.41 11.03 -3.51
C TRP A 331 -12.83 11.59 -3.66
N SER A 332 -13.08 12.79 -3.10
CA SER A 332 -14.34 13.49 -3.37
C SER A 332 -14.43 13.94 -4.83
N THR A 333 -15.65 14.15 -5.32
CA THR A 333 -15.91 14.68 -6.67
C THR A 333 -15.14 15.96 -6.93
N ASP A 334 -15.14 16.91 -5.99
CA ASP A 334 -14.47 18.21 -6.14
C ASP A 334 -12.95 18.05 -6.30
N LYS A 335 -12.35 17.11 -5.57
CA LYS A 335 -10.92 16.81 -5.68
C LYS A 335 -10.58 16.12 -6.99
N LEU A 336 -11.46 15.25 -7.48
CA LEU A 336 -11.31 14.61 -8.78
C LEU A 336 -11.44 15.62 -9.92
N ASP A 337 -12.42 16.51 -9.88
CA ASP A 337 -12.59 17.58 -10.86
C ASP A 337 -11.31 18.43 -10.94
N LYS A 338 -10.82 18.93 -9.80
CA LYS A 338 -9.57 19.70 -9.72
C LYS A 338 -8.34 18.92 -10.20
N LEU A 339 -8.25 17.63 -9.87
CA LEU A 339 -7.16 16.77 -10.32
C LEU A 339 -7.17 16.64 -11.85
N TRP A 340 -8.33 16.35 -12.44
CA TRP A 340 -8.46 16.13 -13.88
C TRP A 340 -8.40 17.42 -14.70
N GLU A 341 -8.79 18.56 -14.14
CA GLU A 341 -8.56 19.89 -14.73
C GLU A 341 -7.08 20.15 -15.00
N TRP A 342 -6.19 19.75 -14.08
CA TRP A 342 -4.75 19.83 -14.28
C TRP A 342 -4.20 18.67 -15.14
N LEU A 343 -4.65 17.45 -14.88
CA LEU A 343 -4.06 16.25 -15.47
C LEU A 343 -4.39 16.12 -16.96
N LYS A 344 -5.62 16.43 -17.40
CA LYS A 344 -6.04 16.35 -18.82
C LYS A 344 -5.15 17.18 -19.76
N PRO A 345 -4.95 18.50 -19.56
CA PRO A 345 -4.07 19.29 -20.44
C PRO A 345 -2.61 18.87 -20.33
N THR A 346 -2.15 18.47 -19.13
CA THR A 346 -0.77 18.01 -18.91
C THR A 346 -0.48 16.74 -19.71
N LEU A 347 -1.33 15.71 -19.60
CA LEU A 347 -1.22 14.49 -20.38
C LEU A 347 -1.31 14.75 -21.89
N LYS A 348 -2.20 15.65 -22.32
CA LYS A 348 -2.29 16.04 -23.74
C LYS A 348 -0.96 16.62 -24.24
N SER A 349 -0.35 17.53 -23.48
CA SER A 349 0.95 18.11 -23.81
C SER A 349 2.06 17.05 -23.88
N ILE A 350 2.10 16.16 -22.89
CA ILE A 350 3.07 15.06 -22.84
C ILE A 350 2.94 14.15 -24.06
N LEU A 351 1.73 13.67 -24.34
CA LEU A 351 1.49 12.73 -25.44
C LEU A 351 1.77 13.34 -26.82
N GLN A 352 1.67 14.66 -26.96
CA GLN A 352 2.03 15.38 -28.20
C GLN A 352 3.54 15.56 -28.39
N ASN A 353 4.31 15.61 -27.30
CA ASN A 353 5.74 15.94 -27.30
C ASN A 353 6.63 14.78 -26.84
N VAL A 354 6.06 13.60 -26.58
CA VAL A 354 6.79 12.43 -26.08
C VAL A 354 7.86 11.99 -27.07
N ILE A 355 9.06 11.72 -26.57
CA ILE A 355 10.20 11.25 -27.36
C ILE A 355 10.32 9.73 -27.27
N GLN A 356 11.03 9.13 -28.23
CA GLN A 356 11.20 7.67 -28.31
C GLN A 356 11.78 7.07 -27.02
N GLU A 357 12.64 7.80 -26.30
CA GLU A 357 13.25 7.31 -25.06
C GLU A 357 12.32 7.31 -23.84
N SER A 358 11.23 8.08 -23.87
CA SER A 358 10.28 8.20 -22.74
C SER A 358 8.91 7.59 -23.03
N VAL A 359 8.63 7.21 -24.29
CA VAL A 359 7.32 6.69 -24.71
C VAL A 359 6.91 5.44 -23.93
N ASP A 360 7.85 4.51 -23.68
CA ASP A 360 7.57 3.27 -22.96
C ASP A 360 7.17 3.51 -21.49
N ASN A 361 7.73 4.55 -20.87
CA ASN A 361 7.36 4.94 -19.50
C ASN A 361 5.92 5.46 -19.45
N TRP A 362 5.53 6.28 -20.42
CA TRP A 362 4.17 6.82 -20.51
C TRP A 362 3.15 5.75 -20.91
N ILE A 363 3.49 4.82 -21.81
CA ILE A 363 2.68 3.63 -22.10
C ILE A 363 2.45 2.83 -20.82
N SER A 364 3.53 2.54 -20.08
CA SER A 364 3.45 1.78 -18.82
C SER A 364 2.64 2.52 -17.76
N CYS A 365 2.74 3.86 -17.70
CA CYS A 365 1.92 4.70 -16.83
C CYS A 365 0.43 4.53 -17.13
N ILE A 366 0.02 4.68 -18.38
CA ILE A 366 -1.39 4.53 -18.77
C ILE A 366 -1.89 3.10 -18.55
N GLN A 367 -1.09 2.09 -18.91
CA GLN A 367 -1.43 0.67 -18.67
C GLN A 367 -1.53 0.29 -17.19
N TYR A 368 -0.83 1.02 -16.31
CA TYR A 368 -0.96 0.80 -14.87
C TYR A 368 -2.14 1.58 -14.29
N ALA A 369 -2.41 2.77 -14.81
CA ALA A 369 -3.45 3.68 -14.35
C ALA A 369 -4.87 3.19 -14.67
N CYS A 370 -5.05 2.63 -15.87
CA CYS A 370 -6.30 2.07 -16.38
C CYS A 370 -6.22 0.54 -16.39
#